data_AF-R4LJK5-F1
#
_entry.id   AF-R4LJK5-F1
#
_cell.length_a   1.000
_cell.length_b   1.000
_cell.length_c   1.000
_cell.angle_alpha   90.00
_cell.angle_beta   90.00
_cell.angle_gamma   90.00
#
_symmetry.space_group_name_H-M   'P 1'
#
loop_
_entity.id
_entity.type
_entity.pdbx_description
1 polymer ?
#
loop_
_entity_poly.entity_id
_entity_poly.type
_entity_poly.pdbx_seq_one_letter_code
_entity_poly.pdbx_strand_id
1 'polypeptide(L)'
;MAPDGGQRPSRGAAVWKALRELLLVTVLFLAYKAGRVFTAGHTREAMVNAGDVWHFERLVHLPNEVIVQHALLVHHWIVIAANSYYAYVHFPATAATLIYLYARRPGLYLRTRRVLAVLTATALVVHVLFPLAPPRLATGSGLLDTGTLYGPGVYGPPDTDTLSNQYAAMPSLHVGWAVVVAVALASASRGRWRWLWLAHPVLTLTVVVGTGNHYWLDAIVVLILLFVVAVFLVPPVRRAVRSAGAWLRRRWVRVLAWTAAIVAMVAALRGRLPDPAAVVSALGDADPRWLAVAVLAQLCSQAAFAKQQRTLLSALAVALSRRAALAITYTRSAMSLVLPAGSAMSAAFAVRQYRRYGATTAVAATGMVLSAVASVVGLSLLYLGVVSAWALVALAGAGVLGCALFLRRRRLPHPGAAREAFRSRWHWVDRAFDGVRRIGREARAVRLRHWAVTIAFAMLNWLLDLVCLIAVARACGLSLSVPPIATVYLAAQIVRQIPLTPGGVGLIEASLLTGLVAAGAPQATAAAVVLGYRIVSFWLLLPAGLAAYLRLSRFDRTAPAEA
;
A
#
# COMPACT_ATOMS: atom_id res chain seq x y z
N MET A 1 1.28 -32.58 40.77
CA MET A 1 1.36 -32.57 39.29
C MET A 1 0.81 -31.22 38.82
N ALA A 2 1.68 -30.23 38.61
CA ALA A 2 1.30 -28.87 38.23
C ALA A 2 1.34 -28.73 36.69
N PRO A 3 0.41 -27.99 36.06
CA PRO A 3 0.36 -27.87 34.60
C PRO A 3 1.38 -26.82 34.11
N ASP A 4 2.13 -27.21 33.07
CA ASP A 4 3.16 -26.43 32.40
C ASP A 4 2.65 -25.05 31.92
N GLY A 5 3.30 -24.00 32.41
CA GLY A 5 3.10 -22.62 31.99
C GLY A 5 3.65 -22.38 30.58
N GLY A 6 2.76 -22.32 29.59
CA GLY A 6 3.09 -21.86 28.25
C GLY A 6 3.61 -20.42 28.25
N GLN A 7 4.93 -20.24 28.22
CA GLN A 7 5.60 -18.95 28.13
C GLN A 7 5.11 -18.16 26.91
N ARG A 8 4.43 -17.04 27.16
CA ARG A 8 4.11 -16.05 26.14
C ARG A 8 5.44 -15.46 25.61
N PRO A 9 5.64 -15.34 24.29
CA PRO A 9 6.88 -14.79 23.75
C PRO A 9 7.11 -13.37 24.26
N SER A 10 8.33 -13.10 24.73
CA SER A 10 8.72 -11.81 25.30
C SER A 10 8.51 -10.67 24.28
N ARG A 11 8.08 -9.48 24.75
CA ARG A 11 7.80 -8.30 23.91
C ARG A 11 8.95 -7.96 22.95
N GLY A 12 10.19 -8.23 23.33
CA GLY A 12 11.38 -8.03 22.50
C GLY A 12 11.43 -8.94 21.26
N ALA A 13 11.00 -10.21 21.37
CA ALA A 13 11.01 -11.14 20.24
C ALA A 13 9.98 -10.77 19.16
N ALA A 14 8.83 -10.20 19.56
CA ALA A 14 7.80 -9.71 18.65
C ALA A 14 8.24 -8.44 17.89
N VAL A 15 8.87 -7.50 18.60
CA VAL A 15 9.44 -6.27 18.02
C VAL A 15 10.57 -6.60 17.03
N TRP A 16 11.46 -7.53 17.39
CA TRP A 16 12.57 -7.93 16.52
C TRP A 16 12.11 -8.68 15.27
N LYS A 17 11.02 -9.45 15.38
CA LYS A 17 10.37 -10.08 14.23
C LYS A 17 9.78 -9.02 13.32
N ALA A 18 9.05 -8.04 13.85
CA ALA A 18 8.45 -6.94 13.09
C ALA A 18 9.51 -6.05 12.40
N LEU A 19 10.63 -5.73 13.07
CA LEU A 19 11.75 -4.98 12.49
C LEU A 19 12.43 -5.74 11.33
N ARG A 20 12.55 -7.07 11.44
CA ARG A 20 13.03 -7.91 10.33
C ARG A 20 12.07 -7.92 9.14
N GLU A 21 10.77 -7.94 9.39
CA GLU A 21 9.77 -7.84 8.32
C GLU A 21 9.79 -6.47 7.66
N LEU A 22 9.95 -5.41 8.46
CA LEU A 22 10.08 -4.03 8.00
C LEU A 22 11.30 -3.85 7.09
N LEU A 23 12.47 -4.32 7.52
CA LEU A 23 13.70 -4.24 6.73
C LEU A 23 13.55 -5.00 5.40
N LEU A 24 12.96 -6.19 5.43
CA LEU A 24 12.75 -6.99 4.21
C LEU A 24 11.83 -6.27 3.22
N VAL A 25 10.69 -5.74 3.67
CA VAL A 25 9.75 -5.00 2.81
C VAL A 25 10.36 -3.69 2.30
N THR A 26 11.00 -2.93 3.17
CA THR A 26 11.65 -1.66 2.82
C THR A 26 12.76 -1.87 1.80
N VAL A 27 13.61 -2.88 1.94
CA VAL A 27 14.70 -3.07 0.98
C VAL A 27 14.20 -3.69 -0.34
N LEU A 28 13.19 -4.56 -0.33
CA LEU A 28 12.55 -5.03 -1.57
C LEU A 28 11.90 -3.89 -2.35
N PHE A 29 11.24 -2.97 -1.63
CA PHE A 29 10.60 -1.81 -2.21
C PHE A 29 11.63 -0.78 -2.73
N LEU A 30 12.68 -0.52 -1.96
CA LEU A 30 13.79 0.32 -2.42
C LEU A 30 14.44 -0.30 -3.65
N ALA A 31 14.69 -1.62 -3.66
CA ALA A 31 15.30 -2.30 -4.79
C ALA A 31 14.41 -2.13 -6.04
N TYR A 32 13.09 -2.28 -5.87
CA TYR A 32 12.13 -2.08 -6.96
C TYR A 32 12.22 -0.67 -7.54
N LYS A 33 12.40 0.33 -6.66
CA LYS A 33 12.59 1.72 -7.05
C LYS A 33 13.95 1.98 -7.72
N ALA A 34 15.04 1.36 -7.26
CA ALA A 34 16.35 1.49 -7.91
C ALA A 34 16.39 0.83 -9.29
N GLY A 35 15.79 -0.35 -9.44
CA GLY A 35 15.71 -1.02 -10.74
C GLY A 35 14.95 -0.19 -11.78
N ARG A 36 13.86 0.44 -11.34
CA ARG A 36 13.06 1.38 -12.15
C ARG A 36 13.83 2.65 -12.51
N VAL A 37 14.56 3.21 -11.54
CA VAL A 37 15.39 4.37 -11.80
C VAL A 37 16.51 4.01 -12.74
N PHE A 38 17.03 2.77 -12.79
CA PHE A 38 18.04 2.33 -13.74
C PHE A 38 17.49 2.10 -15.17
N THR A 39 16.25 1.61 -15.32
CA THR A 39 15.67 1.27 -16.64
C THR A 39 15.14 2.47 -17.43
N ALA A 40 14.92 3.62 -16.79
CA ALA A 40 14.40 4.87 -17.42
C ALA A 40 15.30 5.51 -18.50
N GLY A 41 16.41 4.88 -18.89
CA GLY A 41 17.29 5.30 -20.00
C GLY A 41 17.66 4.17 -20.96
N HIS A 42 17.07 2.98 -20.81
CA HIS A 42 17.42 1.78 -21.59
C HIS A 42 16.35 1.41 -22.62
N THR A 43 15.51 2.37 -23.07
CA THR A 43 14.44 2.10 -24.05
C THR A 43 14.97 1.43 -25.31
N ARG A 44 16.12 1.90 -25.84
CA ARG A 44 16.76 1.29 -27.02
C ARG A 44 17.19 -0.16 -26.74
N GLU A 45 17.84 -0.42 -25.62
CA GLU A 45 18.28 -1.77 -25.23
C GLU A 45 17.08 -2.71 -24.99
N ALA A 46 16.02 -2.21 -24.34
CA ALA A 46 14.79 -2.96 -24.13
C ALA A 46 14.10 -3.38 -25.44
N MET A 47 14.17 -2.52 -26.46
CA MET A 47 13.62 -2.81 -27.80
C MET A 47 14.51 -3.77 -28.59
N VAL A 48 15.84 -3.70 -28.45
CA VAL A 48 16.77 -4.69 -29.04
C VAL A 48 16.55 -6.06 -28.40
N ASN A 49 16.54 -6.12 -27.06
CA ASN A 49 16.25 -7.36 -26.32
C ASN A 49 14.88 -7.95 -26.69
N ALA A 50 13.89 -7.09 -26.99
CA ALA A 50 12.58 -7.53 -27.44
C ALA A 50 12.64 -8.22 -28.82
N GLY A 51 13.42 -7.68 -29.75
CA GLY A 51 13.71 -8.34 -31.02
C GLY A 51 14.38 -9.70 -30.80
N ASP A 52 15.41 -9.75 -29.96
CA ASP A 52 16.17 -10.97 -29.68
C ASP A 52 15.30 -12.07 -29.04
N VAL A 53 14.49 -11.70 -28.03
CA VAL A 53 13.54 -12.63 -27.38
C VAL A 53 12.51 -13.13 -28.41
N TRP A 54 11.94 -12.23 -29.20
CA TRP A 54 10.98 -12.57 -30.25
C TRP A 54 11.59 -13.58 -31.24
N HIS A 55 12.83 -13.36 -31.70
CA HIS A 55 13.53 -14.30 -32.60
C HIS A 55 13.88 -15.63 -31.94
N PHE A 56 14.31 -15.58 -30.68
CA PHE A 56 14.63 -16.78 -29.92
C PHE A 56 13.41 -17.69 -29.74
N GLU A 57 12.24 -17.14 -29.40
CA GLU A 57 11.01 -17.93 -29.23
C GLU A 57 10.62 -18.67 -30.52
N ARG A 58 10.81 -18.04 -31.69
CA ARG A 58 10.60 -18.72 -32.99
C ARG A 58 11.64 -19.78 -33.27
N LEU A 59 12.91 -19.53 -32.92
CA LEU A 59 13.98 -20.51 -33.09
C LEU A 59 13.71 -21.79 -32.28
N VAL A 60 13.16 -21.64 -31.07
CA VAL A 60 12.76 -22.78 -30.22
C VAL A 60 11.33 -23.26 -30.47
N HIS A 61 10.66 -22.77 -31.52
CA HIS A 61 9.31 -23.16 -31.94
C HIS A 61 8.24 -23.02 -30.85
N LEU A 62 8.34 -21.96 -30.02
CA LEU A 62 7.27 -21.61 -29.09
C LEU A 62 6.03 -21.10 -29.85
N PRO A 63 4.81 -21.26 -29.27
CA PRO A 63 3.58 -20.79 -29.91
C PRO A 63 3.62 -19.28 -30.16
N ASN A 64 3.07 -18.83 -31.29
CA ASN A 64 3.05 -17.41 -31.60
C ASN A 64 1.99 -16.67 -30.75
N GLU A 65 2.40 -15.64 -30.00
CA GLU A 65 1.55 -14.78 -29.18
C GLU A 65 0.43 -14.12 -29.98
N VAL A 66 0.66 -13.86 -31.27
CA VAL A 66 -0.33 -13.30 -32.21
C VAL A 66 -1.57 -14.21 -32.31
N ILE A 67 -1.41 -15.53 -32.22
CA ILE A 67 -2.55 -16.47 -32.27
C ILE A 67 -3.44 -16.26 -31.03
N VAL A 68 -2.82 -16.09 -29.86
CA VAL A 68 -3.55 -15.87 -28.60
C VAL A 68 -4.27 -14.51 -28.64
N GLN A 69 -3.60 -13.47 -29.15
CA GLN A 69 -4.20 -12.16 -29.27
C GLN A 69 -5.38 -12.15 -30.25
N HIS A 70 -5.26 -12.79 -31.43
CA HIS A 70 -6.37 -12.90 -32.37
C HIS A 70 -7.60 -13.58 -31.76
N ALA A 71 -7.41 -14.62 -30.95
CA ALA A 71 -8.50 -15.27 -30.24
C ALA A 71 -9.21 -14.33 -29.24
N LEU A 72 -8.49 -13.40 -28.60
CA LEU A 72 -9.10 -12.39 -27.73
C LEU A 72 -9.82 -11.29 -28.51
N LEU A 73 -9.36 -10.98 -29.72
CA LEU A 73 -9.91 -9.92 -30.58
C LEU A 73 -11.20 -10.33 -31.32
N VAL A 74 -11.59 -11.61 -31.28
CA VAL A 74 -12.83 -12.10 -31.91
C VAL A 74 -14.07 -11.33 -31.42
N HIS A 75 -14.08 -10.93 -30.15
CA HIS A 75 -15.17 -10.14 -29.58
C HIS A 75 -14.63 -9.01 -28.69
N HIS A 76 -15.11 -7.79 -28.92
CA HIS A 76 -14.67 -6.59 -28.18
C HIS A 76 -14.78 -6.72 -26.66
N TRP A 77 -15.79 -7.42 -26.15
CA TRP A 77 -15.95 -7.59 -24.70
C TRP A 77 -14.90 -8.52 -24.09
N ILE A 78 -14.35 -9.47 -24.85
CA ILE A 78 -13.32 -10.41 -24.37
C ILE A 78 -12.01 -9.66 -24.15
N VAL A 79 -11.59 -8.83 -25.10
CA VAL A 79 -10.38 -8.01 -24.97
C VAL A 79 -10.51 -6.98 -23.84
N ILE A 80 -11.68 -6.34 -23.68
CA ILE A 80 -11.94 -5.42 -22.55
C ILE A 80 -11.89 -6.18 -21.21
N ALA A 81 -12.47 -7.38 -21.14
CA ALA A 81 -12.40 -8.22 -19.95
C ALA A 81 -10.96 -8.66 -19.63
N ALA A 82 -10.17 -9.00 -20.64
CA ALA A 82 -8.75 -9.33 -20.48
C ALA A 82 -7.93 -8.13 -19.99
N ASN A 83 -8.10 -6.95 -20.60
CA ASN A 83 -7.47 -5.71 -20.16
C ASN A 83 -7.88 -5.36 -18.71
N SER A 84 -9.16 -5.51 -18.37
CA SER A 84 -9.67 -5.26 -17.02
C SER A 84 -9.12 -6.27 -16.00
N TYR A 85 -8.98 -7.54 -16.40
CA TYR A 85 -8.38 -8.58 -15.57
C TYR A 85 -6.93 -8.23 -15.27
N TYR A 86 -6.17 -7.88 -16.31
CA TYR A 86 -4.79 -7.44 -16.21
C TYR A 86 -4.63 -6.24 -15.27
N ALA A 87 -5.48 -5.23 -15.43
CA ALA A 87 -5.45 -4.01 -14.63
C ALA A 87 -5.80 -4.22 -13.14
N TYR A 88 -6.81 -5.04 -12.85
CA TYR A 88 -7.47 -4.98 -11.55
C TYR A 88 -7.39 -6.25 -10.69
N VAL A 89 -7.09 -7.42 -11.24
CA VAL A 89 -7.23 -8.68 -10.47
C VAL A 89 -5.99 -9.01 -9.67
N HIS A 90 -4.80 -8.73 -10.20
CA HIS A 90 -3.54 -9.20 -9.66
C HIS A 90 -3.28 -8.80 -8.19
N PHE A 91 -3.32 -7.50 -7.89
CA PHE A 91 -3.06 -7.00 -6.53
C PHE A 91 -4.17 -7.37 -5.53
N PRO A 92 -5.46 -7.15 -5.82
CA PRO A 92 -6.54 -7.52 -4.90
C PRO A 92 -6.61 -9.02 -4.62
N ALA A 93 -6.42 -9.88 -5.62
CA ALA A 93 -6.43 -11.33 -5.42
C ALA A 93 -5.28 -11.78 -4.50
N THR A 94 -4.09 -11.21 -4.69
CA THR A 94 -2.93 -11.48 -3.83
C THR A 94 -3.16 -11.00 -2.40
N ALA A 95 -3.66 -9.77 -2.23
CA ALA A 95 -3.97 -9.21 -0.92
C ALA A 95 -5.05 -10.02 -0.18
N ALA A 96 -6.15 -10.37 -0.86
CA ALA A 96 -7.21 -11.19 -0.32
C ALA A 96 -6.69 -12.57 0.12
N THR A 97 -5.83 -13.19 -0.68
CA THR A 97 -5.19 -14.48 -0.35
C THR A 97 -4.31 -14.35 0.89
N LEU A 98 -3.46 -13.33 0.97
CA LEU A 98 -2.60 -13.11 2.13
C LEU A 98 -3.40 -12.82 3.41
N ILE A 99 -4.47 -12.03 3.34
CA ILE A 99 -5.37 -11.76 4.46
C ILE A 99 -6.07 -13.06 4.90
N TYR A 100 -6.58 -13.84 3.96
CA TYR A 100 -7.22 -15.13 4.24
C TYR A 100 -6.24 -16.10 4.93
N LEU A 101 -5.02 -16.23 4.40
CA LEU A 101 -3.99 -17.10 4.98
C LEU A 101 -3.55 -16.60 6.35
N TYR A 102 -3.41 -15.28 6.53
CA TYR A 102 -3.07 -14.71 7.83
C TYR A 102 -4.15 -15.06 8.88
N ALA A 103 -5.42 -14.94 8.52
CA ALA A 103 -6.53 -15.20 9.42
C ALA A 103 -6.77 -16.70 9.69
N ARG A 104 -6.53 -17.57 8.70
CA ARG A 104 -6.95 -18.99 8.77
C ARG A 104 -5.81 -19.99 8.80
N ARG A 105 -4.64 -19.66 8.25
CA ARG A 105 -3.48 -20.55 8.09
C ARG A 105 -2.15 -19.79 8.31
N PRO A 106 -1.84 -19.29 9.52
CA PRO A 106 -0.69 -18.41 9.76
C PRO A 106 0.67 -19.00 9.33
N GLY A 107 0.83 -20.33 9.46
CA GLY A 107 2.03 -21.03 9.00
C GLY A 107 2.20 -21.00 7.48
N LEU A 108 1.10 -21.13 6.73
CA LEU A 108 1.11 -21.03 5.26
C LEU A 108 1.31 -19.57 4.82
N TYR A 109 0.68 -18.62 5.50
CA TYR A 109 0.91 -17.19 5.28
C TYR A 109 2.40 -16.82 5.32
N LEU A 110 3.13 -17.23 6.36
CA LEU A 110 4.54 -16.91 6.50
C LEU A 110 5.40 -17.50 5.36
N ARG A 111 5.04 -18.68 4.85
CA ARG A 111 5.74 -19.31 3.72
C ARG A 111 5.41 -18.59 2.42
N THR A 112 4.11 -18.43 2.11
CA THR A 112 3.63 -17.74 0.91
C THR A 112 4.20 -16.32 0.82
N ARG A 113 4.20 -15.58 1.94
CA ARG A 113 4.76 -14.22 1.99
C ARG A 113 6.26 -14.19 1.71
N ARG A 114 7.03 -15.17 2.19
CA ARG A 114 8.48 -15.26 1.93
C ARG A 114 8.76 -15.60 0.47
N VAL A 115 8.01 -16.55 -0.10
CA VAL A 115 8.14 -16.92 -1.52
C VAL A 115 7.83 -15.73 -2.41
N LEU A 116 6.70 -15.03 -2.18
CA LEU A 116 6.35 -13.81 -2.92
C LEU A 116 7.45 -12.74 -2.80
N ALA A 117 7.94 -12.50 -1.58
CA ALA A 117 8.95 -11.49 -1.33
C ALA A 117 10.27 -11.77 -2.06
N VAL A 118 10.77 -13.01 -1.99
CA VAL A 118 12.03 -13.39 -2.64
C VAL A 118 11.87 -13.49 -4.16
N LEU A 119 10.78 -14.08 -4.65
CA LEU A 119 10.47 -14.11 -6.09
C LEU A 119 10.43 -12.70 -6.68
N THR A 120 9.80 -11.76 -5.98
CA THR A 120 9.73 -10.36 -6.41
C THR A 120 11.12 -9.71 -6.40
N ALA A 121 11.95 -10.00 -5.38
CA ALA A 121 13.33 -9.54 -5.31
C ALA A 121 14.16 -10.01 -6.51
N THR A 122 14.11 -11.30 -6.81
CA THR A 122 14.90 -11.93 -7.86
C THR A 122 14.40 -11.52 -9.23
N ALA A 123 13.08 -11.44 -9.41
CA ALA A 123 12.46 -10.96 -10.64
C ALA A 123 12.89 -9.53 -10.97
N LEU A 124 12.92 -8.68 -9.96
CA LEU A 124 13.41 -7.34 -10.10
C LEU A 124 14.89 -7.30 -10.50
N VAL A 125 15.77 -8.10 -9.88
CA VAL A 125 17.19 -8.17 -10.28
C VAL A 125 17.31 -8.54 -11.75
N VAL A 126 16.55 -9.54 -12.21
CA VAL A 126 16.50 -9.91 -13.63
C VAL A 126 16.02 -8.75 -14.49
N HIS A 127 14.98 -8.03 -14.08
CA HIS A 127 14.48 -6.87 -14.81
C HIS A 127 15.53 -5.74 -14.95
N VAL A 128 16.35 -5.51 -13.93
CA VAL A 128 17.44 -4.53 -14.01
C VAL A 128 18.54 -4.96 -14.97
N LEU A 129 18.89 -6.25 -14.93
CA LEU A 129 19.96 -6.81 -15.75
C LEU A 129 19.53 -7.08 -17.21
N PHE A 130 18.23 -7.22 -17.44
CA PHE A 130 17.64 -7.51 -18.74
C PHE A 130 16.37 -6.70 -18.93
N PRO A 131 16.49 -5.40 -19.27
CA PRO A 131 15.34 -4.59 -19.63
C PRO A 131 14.69 -5.16 -20.90
N LEU A 132 13.36 -5.30 -20.92
CA LEU A 132 12.66 -5.93 -22.05
C LEU A 132 11.37 -5.18 -22.38
N ALA A 133 11.27 -4.72 -23.63
CA ALA A 133 10.05 -4.12 -24.14
C ALA A 133 8.99 -5.19 -24.42
N PRO A 134 7.73 -4.98 -24.01
CA PRO A 134 6.66 -5.95 -24.20
C PRO A 134 6.27 -6.11 -25.68
N PRO A 135 5.65 -7.24 -26.05
CA PRO A 135 5.32 -7.54 -27.46
C PRO A 135 4.50 -6.45 -28.16
N ARG A 136 3.57 -5.80 -27.46
CA ARG A 136 2.73 -4.71 -28.02
C ARG A 136 3.50 -3.45 -28.41
N LEU A 137 4.72 -3.27 -27.89
CA LEU A 137 5.59 -2.13 -28.20
C LEU A 137 6.73 -2.51 -29.16
N ALA A 138 7.01 -3.80 -29.32
CA ALA A 138 8.11 -4.28 -30.15
C ALA A 138 7.77 -4.15 -31.64
N THR A 139 8.64 -3.47 -32.39
CA THR A 139 8.50 -3.32 -33.85
C THR A 139 8.66 -4.66 -34.55
N GLY A 140 7.66 -5.07 -35.33
CA GLY A 140 7.69 -6.34 -36.07
C GLY A 140 7.10 -7.55 -35.34
N SER A 141 6.48 -7.35 -34.16
CA SER A 141 5.73 -8.42 -33.48
C SER A 141 4.37 -8.71 -34.12
N GLY A 142 3.76 -7.69 -34.74
CA GLY A 142 2.40 -7.77 -35.27
C GLY A 142 1.31 -7.76 -34.20
N LEU A 143 1.66 -7.59 -32.91
CA LEU A 143 0.69 -7.46 -31.84
C LEU A 143 0.18 -6.02 -31.68
N LEU A 144 -1.12 -5.89 -31.44
CA LEU A 144 -1.80 -4.64 -31.16
C LEU A 144 -1.68 -4.27 -29.67
N ASP A 145 -1.59 -2.96 -29.37
CA ASP A 145 -1.74 -2.44 -28.01
C ASP A 145 -3.22 -2.40 -27.62
N THR A 146 -3.72 -3.51 -27.09
CA THR A 146 -5.13 -3.66 -26.72
C THR A 146 -5.56 -2.72 -25.61
N GLY A 147 -4.64 -2.31 -24.73
CA GLY A 147 -4.91 -1.39 -23.63
C GLY A 147 -5.22 0.02 -24.13
N THR A 148 -4.47 0.49 -25.12
CA THR A 148 -4.68 1.79 -25.76
C THR A 148 -5.89 1.77 -26.71
N LEU A 149 -6.10 0.68 -27.46
CA LEU A 149 -7.15 0.59 -28.48
C LEU A 149 -8.55 0.27 -27.92
N TYR A 150 -8.66 -0.61 -26.91
CA TYR A 150 -9.95 -1.10 -26.40
C TYR A 150 -10.21 -0.74 -24.93
N GLY A 151 -9.16 -0.42 -24.17
CA GLY A 151 -9.25 -0.06 -22.76
C GLY A 151 -9.60 -1.23 -21.81
N PRO A 152 -9.41 -1.04 -20.49
CA PRO A 152 -8.66 0.06 -19.88
C PRO A 152 -7.14 -0.09 -20.11
N GLY A 153 -6.47 1.00 -20.49
CA GLY A 153 -5.01 1.07 -20.50
C GLY A 153 -4.47 1.20 -19.09
N VAL A 154 -3.49 0.35 -18.72
CA VAL A 154 -2.80 0.43 -17.42
C VAL A 154 -1.68 1.48 -17.44
N TYR A 155 -1.23 1.86 -18.62
CA TYR A 155 -0.11 2.75 -18.84
C TYR A 155 -0.52 3.98 -19.66
N GLY A 156 0.00 5.16 -19.32
CA GLY A 156 -0.23 6.45 -20.03
C GLY A 156 0.79 6.72 -21.16
N PRO A 157 0.75 7.89 -21.83
CA PRO A 157 1.70 8.23 -22.90
C PRO A 157 3.17 8.17 -22.44
N PRO A 158 4.13 7.81 -23.32
CA PRO A 158 5.53 7.56 -22.98
C PRO A 158 6.22 8.67 -22.18
N ASP A 159 5.82 9.91 -22.39
CA ASP A 159 6.46 11.10 -21.80
C ASP A 159 5.87 11.52 -20.44
N THR A 160 4.75 10.92 -19.98
CA THR A 160 4.02 11.41 -18.80
C THR A 160 3.72 10.35 -17.74
N ASP A 161 3.94 9.05 -18.00
CA ASP A 161 3.59 8.00 -17.04
C ASP A 161 4.72 7.67 -16.05
N THR A 162 4.52 8.17 -14.83
CA THR A 162 5.47 8.17 -13.72
C THR A 162 5.11 7.17 -12.63
N LEU A 163 4.14 6.25 -12.86
CA LEU A 163 3.77 5.20 -11.90
C LEU A 163 4.07 3.76 -12.35
N SER A 164 4.15 3.48 -13.65
CA SER A 164 4.36 2.12 -14.17
C SER A 164 5.37 2.08 -15.34
N ASN A 165 6.34 1.15 -15.33
CA ASN A 165 7.35 1.02 -16.40
C ASN A 165 6.81 0.12 -17.51
N GLN A 166 6.49 0.69 -18.69
CA GLN A 166 5.99 -0.09 -19.82
C GLN A 166 7.03 -1.08 -20.37
N TYR A 167 8.32 -0.82 -20.15
CA TYR A 167 9.46 -1.62 -20.65
C TYR A 167 9.95 -2.68 -19.65
N ALA A 168 9.01 -3.27 -18.89
CA ALA A 168 9.29 -4.25 -17.84
C ALA A 168 8.58 -5.59 -18.08
N ALA A 169 8.79 -6.18 -19.26
CA ALA A 169 8.16 -7.45 -19.60
C ALA A 169 8.80 -8.65 -18.86
N MET A 170 10.12 -8.76 -18.81
CA MET A 170 10.78 -9.92 -18.19
C MET A 170 11.26 -9.66 -16.77
N PRO A 171 11.02 -10.57 -15.81
CA PRO A 171 10.16 -11.75 -15.86
C PRO A 171 8.71 -11.45 -15.40
N SER A 172 7.74 -12.27 -15.83
CA SER A 172 6.31 -11.96 -15.60
C SER A 172 5.86 -12.17 -14.15
N LEU A 173 5.90 -11.11 -13.33
CA LEU A 173 5.41 -11.16 -11.95
C LEU A 173 3.91 -11.48 -11.86
N HIS A 174 3.11 -11.11 -12.87
CA HIS A 174 1.71 -11.49 -12.98
C HIS A 174 1.51 -13.01 -12.89
N VAL A 175 2.22 -13.75 -13.74
CA VAL A 175 2.19 -15.22 -13.77
C VAL A 175 2.80 -15.80 -12.50
N GLY A 176 3.95 -15.29 -12.08
CA GLY A 176 4.67 -15.78 -10.89
C GLY A 176 3.82 -15.71 -9.61
N TRP A 177 3.18 -14.57 -9.34
CA TRP A 177 2.32 -14.43 -8.17
C TRP A 177 1.03 -15.23 -8.32
N ALA A 178 0.44 -15.29 -9.52
CA ALA A 178 -0.77 -16.08 -9.76
C ALA A 178 -0.55 -17.57 -9.42
N VAL A 179 0.62 -18.12 -9.76
CA VAL A 179 1.00 -19.49 -9.37
C VAL A 179 1.15 -19.61 -7.85
N VAL A 180 1.84 -18.68 -7.21
CA VAL A 180 2.01 -18.70 -5.74
C VAL A 180 0.67 -18.61 -5.01
N VAL A 181 -0.23 -17.75 -5.48
CA VAL A 181 -1.61 -17.60 -4.97
C VAL A 181 -2.40 -18.90 -5.16
N ALA A 182 -2.39 -19.47 -6.36
CA ALA A 182 -3.10 -20.71 -6.67
C ALA A 182 -2.62 -21.88 -5.81
N VAL A 183 -1.31 -22.07 -5.70
CA VAL A 183 -0.71 -23.12 -4.85
C VAL A 183 -1.06 -22.91 -3.39
N ALA A 184 -1.03 -21.66 -2.89
CA ALA A 184 -1.37 -21.37 -1.51
C ALA A 184 -2.85 -21.62 -1.20
N LEU A 185 -3.76 -21.25 -2.11
CA LEU A 185 -5.19 -21.51 -1.96
C LEU A 185 -5.52 -23.00 -2.10
N ALA A 186 -4.92 -23.71 -3.07
CA ALA A 186 -5.05 -25.16 -3.21
C ALA A 186 -4.55 -25.91 -1.96
N SER A 187 -3.46 -25.42 -1.35
CA SER A 187 -2.91 -25.96 -0.09
C SER A 187 -3.78 -25.65 1.13
N ALA A 188 -4.54 -24.55 1.10
CA ALA A 188 -5.42 -24.15 2.20
C ALA A 188 -6.81 -24.81 2.14
N SER A 189 -7.28 -25.12 0.92
CA SER A 189 -8.56 -25.76 0.61
C SER A 189 -8.54 -27.28 0.83
N ARG A 190 -9.73 -27.89 0.99
CA ARG A 190 -9.93 -29.34 1.11
C ARG A 190 -10.89 -29.83 0.02
N GLY A 191 -10.75 -31.08 -0.40
CA GLY A 191 -11.59 -31.72 -1.42
C GLY A 191 -11.06 -31.58 -2.85
N ARG A 192 -11.72 -32.26 -3.80
CA ARG A 192 -11.31 -32.33 -5.23
C ARG A 192 -11.30 -30.99 -5.96
N TRP A 193 -12.16 -30.05 -5.55
CA TRP A 193 -12.28 -28.72 -6.16
C TRP A 193 -11.11 -27.78 -5.86
N ARG A 194 -10.18 -28.15 -4.97
CA ARG A 194 -9.00 -27.32 -4.65
C ARG A 194 -8.12 -27.04 -5.87
N TRP A 195 -8.17 -27.90 -6.88
CA TRP A 195 -7.37 -27.76 -8.09
C TRP A 195 -7.94 -26.70 -9.05
N LEU A 196 -9.19 -26.26 -8.87
CA LEU A 196 -9.74 -25.14 -9.63
C LEU A 196 -8.94 -23.84 -9.43
N TRP A 197 -8.22 -23.71 -8.31
CA TRP A 197 -7.33 -22.56 -8.10
C TRP A 197 -6.22 -22.47 -9.14
N LEU A 198 -5.82 -23.59 -9.78
CA LEU A 198 -4.86 -23.60 -10.88
C LEU A 198 -5.40 -22.96 -12.16
N ALA A 199 -6.71 -22.74 -12.29
CA ALA A 199 -7.27 -21.96 -13.39
C ALA A 199 -6.80 -20.50 -13.36
N HIS A 200 -6.47 -19.96 -12.18
CA HIS A 200 -6.01 -18.57 -12.03
C HIS A 200 -4.70 -18.27 -12.78
N PRO A 201 -3.59 -19.03 -12.60
CA PRO A 201 -2.36 -18.80 -13.34
C PRO A 201 -2.52 -19.09 -14.84
N VAL A 202 -3.35 -20.05 -15.23
CA VAL A 202 -3.65 -20.31 -16.66
C VAL A 202 -4.34 -19.09 -17.28
N LEU A 203 -5.41 -18.60 -16.64
CA LEU A 203 -6.11 -17.40 -17.09
C LEU A 203 -5.19 -16.17 -17.12
N THR A 204 -4.35 -16.01 -16.09
CA THR A 204 -3.39 -14.90 -16.02
C THR A 204 -2.41 -14.97 -17.19
N LEU A 205 -1.86 -16.15 -17.49
CA LEU A 205 -0.96 -16.39 -18.62
C LEU A 205 -1.62 -16.03 -19.95
N THR A 206 -2.82 -16.54 -20.20
CA THR A 206 -3.58 -16.23 -21.43
C THR A 206 -3.85 -14.74 -21.56
N VAL A 207 -4.21 -14.06 -20.47
CA VAL A 207 -4.47 -12.62 -20.48
C VAL A 207 -3.19 -11.83 -20.78
N VAL A 208 -2.08 -12.12 -20.09
CA VAL A 208 -0.85 -11.32 -20.27
C VAL A 208 -0.22 -11.49 -21.64
N VAL A 209 -0.29 -12.70 -22.19
CA VAL A 209 0.21 -12.99 -23.54
C VAL A 209 -0.73 -12.40 -24.59
N GLY A 210 -2.03 -12.65 -24.49
CA GLY A 210 -2.99 -12.18 -25.50
C GLY A 210 -3.21 -10.66 -25.52
N THR A 211 -2.95 -9.97 -24.41
CA THR A 211 -2.94 -8.48 -24.37
C THR A 211 -1.61 -7.87 -24.81
N GLY A 212 -0.64 -8.70 -25.23
CA GLY A 212 0.67 -8.25 -25.68
C GLY A 212 1.51 -7.60 -24.57
N ASN A 213 1.26 -7.97 -23.30
CA ASN A 213 2.02 -7.47 -22.16
C ASN A 213 3.26 -8.30 -21.85
N HIS A 214 3.28 -9.57 -22.23
CA HIS A 214 4.37 -10.51 -21.93
C HIS A 214 4.57 -11.53 -23.06
N TYR A 215 5.82 -11.95 -23.27
CA TYR A 215 6.18 -13.10 -24.10
C TYR A 215 5.96 -14.41 -23.34
N TRP A 216 5.94 -15.56 -24.03
CA TRP A 216 5.95 -16.87 -23.34
C TRP A 216 7.20 -17.06 -22.49
N LEU A 217 8.34 -16.56 -22.97
CA LEU A 217 9.62 -16.65 -22.29
C LEU A 217 9.59 -15.93 -20.93
N ASP A 218 8.87 -14.83 -20.80
CA ASP A 218 8.70 -14.11 -19.53
C ASP A 218 8.05 -14.99 -18.46
N ALA A 219 7.08 -15.81 -18.87
CA ALA A 219 6.41 -16.77 -18.02
C ALA A 219 7.31 -17.97 -17.69
N ILE A 220 8.08 -18.48 -18.65
CA ILE A 220 9.03 -19.57 -18.41
C ILE A 220 10.10 -19.14 -17.40
N VAL A 221 10.69 -17.94 -17.59
CA VAL A 221 11.73 -17.41 -16.70
C VAL A 221 11.19 -17.21 -15.29
N VAL A 222 9.99 -16.66 -15.11
CA VAL A 222 9.41 -16.49 -13.76
C VAL A 222 9.10 -17.83 -13.09
N LEU A 223 8.70 -18.85 -13.86
CA LEU A 223 8.44 -20.19 -13.32
C LEU A 223 9.73 -20.89 -12.88
N ILE A 224 10.81 -20.74 -13.64
CA ILE A 224 12.15 -21.23 -13.26
C ILE A 224 12.61 -20.51 -11.98
N LEU A 225 12.49 -19.18 -11.93
CA LEU A 225 12.81 -18.40 -10.73
C LEU A 225 11.99 -18.87 -9.53
N LEU A 226 10.68 -19.06 -9.70
CA LEU A 226 9.79 -19.54 -8.65
C LEU A 226 10.18 -20.95 -8.19
N PHE A 227 10.55 -21.85 -9.09
CA PHE A 227 11.03 -23.19 -8.75
C PHE A 227 12.30 -23.11 -7.91
N VAL A 228 13.30 -22.33 -8.34
CA VAL A 228 14.54 -22.08 -7.58
C VAL A 228 14.22 -21.53 -6.19
N VAL A 229 13.39 -20.49 -6.11
CA VAL A 229 12.96 -19.87 -4.85
C VAL A 229 12.26 -20.89 -3.95
N ALA A 230 11.39 -21.73 -4.50
CA ALA A 230 10.69 -22.77 -3.73
C ALA A 230 11.65 -23.81 -3.18
N VAL A 231 12.60 -24.31 -3.98
CA VAL A 231 13.62 -25.29 -3.57
C VAL A 231 14.50 -24.76 -2.43
N PHE A 232 14.93 -23.49 -2.50
CA PHE A 232 15.82 -22.91 -1.50
C PHE A 232 15.11 -22.38 -0.24
N LEU A 233 13.83 -22.00 -0.32
CA LEU A 233 13.08 -21.44 0.81
C LEU A 233 12.13 -22.42 1.51
N VAL A 234 11.72 -23.49 0.84
CA VAL A 234 10.85 -24.52 1.41
C VAL A 234 11.74 -25.71 1.78
N PRO A 235 12.22 -25.79 3.04
CA PRO A 235 13.04 -26.93 3.43
C PRO A 235 12.26 -28.24 3.23
N PRO A 236 12.90 -29.31 2.73
CA PRO A 236 12.28 -30.61 2.69
C PRO A 236 11.82 -30.99 4.09
N VAL A 237 10.66 -31.65 4.20
CA VAL A 237 10.11 -32.12 5.48
C VAL A 237 11.00 -33.24 6.02
N ARG A 238 12.13 -32.89 6.63
CA ARG A 238 12.94 -33.78 7.46
C ARG A 238 13.33 -33.06 8.75
N ARG A 239 13.22 -33.81 9.85
CA ARG A 239 13.31 -33.37 11.26
C ARG A 239 14.61 -32.63 11.56
N ALA A 240 14.51 -31.73 12.53
CA ALA A 240 15.57 -30.89 13.03
C ALA A 240 16.79 -31.68 13.49
N VAL A 241 17.97 -31.31 12.96
CA VAL A 241 19.22 -31.31 13.72
C VAL A 241 19.90 -29.97 13.40
N ARG A 242 20.10 -29.14 14.44
CA ARG A 242 20.72 -27.81 14.33
C ARG A 242 22.22 -27.95 14.55
N SER A 243 23.03 -27.41 13.63
CA SER A 243 24.41 -27.02 13.91
C SER A 243 24.50 -25.49 13.92
N ALA A 244 24.93 -24.89 15.05
CA ALA A 244 24.98 -23.44 15.29
C ALA A 244 25.80 -22.65 14.24
N GLY A 245 26.82 -23.26 13.63
CA GLY A 245 27.66 -22.65 12.60
C GLY A 245 26.92 -22.27 11.31
N ALA A 246 25.89 -23.05 10.92
CA ALA A 246 25.11 -22.77 9.72
C ALA A 246 24.12 -21.60 9.90
N TRP A 247 23.84 -21.20 11.14
CA TRP A 247 22.98 -20.06 11.45
C TRP A 247 23.75 -18.72 11.41
N LEU A 248 24.99 -18.69 11.92
CA LEU A 248 25.87 -17.53 11.82
C LEU A 248 26.27 -17.24 10.37
N ARG A 249 26.68 -18.26 9.60
CA ARG A 249 27.06 -18.08 8.18
C ARG A 249 25.92 -17.51 7.34
N ARG A 250 24.69 -18.01 7.54
CA ARG A 250 23.48 -17.49 6.88
C ARG A 250 23.07 -16.08 7.35
N ARG A 251 23.51 -15.63 8.53
CA ARG A 251 23.25 -14.27 9.01
C ARG A 251 24.19 -13.28 8.33
N TRP A 252 25.47 -13.59 8.24
CA TRP A 252 26.47 -12.73 7.59
C TRP A 252 26.30 -12.63 6.08
N VAL A 253 25.97 -13.73 5.40
CA VAL A 253 25.63 -13.70 3.96
C VAL A 253 24.41 -12.81 3.70
N ARG A 254 23.41 -12.81 4.58
CA ARG A 254 22.25 -11.91 4.46
C ARG A 254 22.61 -10.46 4.74
N VAL A 255 23.46 -10.19 5.72
CA VAL A 255 23.94 -8.82 5.99
C VAL A 255 24.74 -8.31 4.79
N LEU A 256 25.73 -9.07 4.31
CA LEU A 256 26.51 -8.74 3.11
C LEU A 256 25.65 -8.55 1.87
N ALA A 257 24.64 -9.41 1.64
CA ALA A 257 23.73 -9.26 0.52
C ALA A 257 22.86 -7.99 0.64
N TRP A 258 22.42 -7.63 1.85
CA TRP A 258 21.70 -6.38 2.07
C TRP A 258 22.60 -5.16 1.94
N THR A 259 23.82 -5.21 2.44
CA THR A 259 24.79 -4.12 2.30
C THR A 259 25.16 -3.92 0.84
N ALA A 260 25.40 -5.01 0.09
CA ALA A 260 25.63 -4.96 -1.35
C ALA A 260 24.41 -4.42 -2.10
N ALA A 261 23.19 -4.82 -1.74
CA ALA A 261 21.97 -4.27 -2.34
C ALA A 261 21.77 -2.78 -2.06
N ILE A 262 22.11 -2.30 -0.86
CA ILE A 262 22.06 -0.87 -0.50
C ILE A 262 23.15 -0.08 -1.21
N VAL A 263 24.37 -0.61 -1.30
CA VAL A 263 25.48 0.03 -2.01
C VAL A 263 25.20 0.09 -3.51
N ALA A 264 24.74 -1.02 -4.11
CA ALA A 264 24.31 -1.07 -5.51
C ALA A 264 23.16 -0.10 -5.78
N MET A 265 22.22 0.06 -4.84
CA MET A 265 21.14 1.04 -4.92
C MET A 265 21.62 2.48 -4.86
N VAL A 266 22.50 2.82 -3.93
CA VAL A 266 23.07 4.17 -3.82
C VAL A 266 23.91 4.49 -5.06
N ALA A 267 24.66 3.51 -5.59
CA ALA A 267 25.37 3.63 -6.84
C ALA A 267 24.44 3.77 -8.05
N ALA A 268 23.31 3.04 -8.07
CA ALA A 268 22.30 3.09 -9.14
C ALA A 268 21.46 4.37 -9.15
N LEU A 269 21.34 5.05 -8.00
CA LEU A 269 20.64 6.32 -7.85
C LEU A 269 21.57 7.54 -8.05
N ARG A 270 22.90 7.35 -8.07
CA ARG A 270 23.87 8.41 -8.41
C ARG A 270 23.65 8.83 -9.86
N GLY A 271 23.26 10.09 -10.06
CA GLY A 271 23.01 10.71 -11.38
C GLY A 271 21.55 10.81 -11.82
N ARG A 272 20.58 10.23 -11.08
CA ARG A 272 19.13 10.33 -11.40
C ARG A 272 18.29 10.93 -10.28
N LEU A 273 18.90 11.20 -9.13
CA LEU A 273 18.35 12.08 -8.11
C LEU A 273 18.70 13.53 -8.48
N PRO A 274 17.81 14.50 -8.21
CA PRO A 274 18.16 15.92 -8.38
C PRO A 274 19.46 16.19 -7.62
N ASP A 275 20.33 17.00 -8.22
CA ASP A 275 21.66 17.28 -7.69
C ASP A 275 21.53 17.63 -6.19
N PRO A 276 22.11 16.82 -5.28
CA PRO A 276 22.03 17.08 -3.85
C PRO A 276 22.48 18.50 -3.50
N ALA A 277 23.45 19.06 -4.23
CA ALA A 277 23.87 20.44 -4.04
C ALA A 277 22.76 21.44 -4.38
N ALA A 278 22.04 21.24 -5.50
CA ALA A 278 20.91 22.07 -5.89
C ALA A 278 19.73 21.97 -4.91
N VAL A 279 19.47 20.78 -4.36
CA VAL A 279 18.42 20.57 -3.35
C VAL A 279 18.80 21.21 -2.01
N VAL A 280 20.07 21.08 -1.60
CA VAL A 280 20.58 21.70 -0.38
C VAL A 280 20.63 23.23 -0.52
N SER A 281 21.03 23.76 -1.68
CA SER A 281 20.95 25.20 -1.98
C SER A 281 19.51 25.70 -1.89
N ALA A 282 18.57 25.03 -2.57
CA ALA A 282 17.15 25.42 -2.54
C ALA A 282 16.51 25.34 -1.13
N LEU A 283 17.05 24.49 -0.24
CA LEU A 283 16.67 24.46 1.18
C LEU A 283 17.39 25.52 2.02
N GLY A 284 18.63 25.86 1.67
CA GLY A 284 19.43 26.92 2.30
C GLY A 284 18.91 28.31 1.98
N ASP A 285 18.39 28.50 0.77
CA ASP A 285 17.79 29.76 0.29
C ASP A 285 16.31 29.90 0.69
N ALA A 286 15.75 28.93 1.43
CA ALA A 286 14.34 28.91 1.76
C ALA A 286 13.97 30.01 2.77
N ASP A 287 12.90 30.77 2.51
CA ASP A 287 12.45 31.85 3.39
C ASP A 287 12.03 31.29 4.78
N PRO A 288 12.73 31.68 5.88
CA PRO A 288 12.42 31.21 7.23
C PRO A 288 11.00 31.55 7.70
N ARG A 289 10.41 32.65 7.22
CA ARG A 289 9.06 33.09 7.60
C ARG A 289 8.02 32.10 7.12
N TRP A 290 8.15 31.64 5.89
CA TRP A 290 7.26 30.64 5.30
C TRP A 290 7.47 29.25 5.92
N LEU A 291 8.70 28.89 6.29
CA LEU A 291 8.96 27.66 7.05
C LEU A 291 8.31 27.70 8.45
N ALA A 292 8.34 28.86 9.12
CA ALA A 292 7.63 29.03 10.39
C ALA A 292 6.11 28.88 10.23
N VAL A 293 5.53 29.44 9.17
CA VAL A 293 4.10 29.22 8.82
C VAL A 293 3.82 27.74 8.59
N ALA A 294 4.70 27.02 7.88
CA ALA A 294 4.54 25.59 7.63
C ALA A 294 4.53 24.78 8.95
N VAL A 295 5.48 25.05 9.85
CA VAL A 295 5.56 24.41 11.16
C VAL A 295 4.31 24.70 12.01
N LEU A 296 3.89 25.96 12.08
CA LEU A 296 2.69 26.36 12.82
C LEU A 296 1.43 25.70 12.24
N ALA A 297 1.28 25.70 10.92
CA ALA A 297 0.17 25.05 10.23
C ALA A 297 0.13 23.55 10.59
N GLN A 298 1.27 22.87 10.60
CA GLN A 298 1.35 21.45 10.94
C GLN A 298 1.00 21.17 12.40
N LEU A 299 1.47 21.99 13.34
CA LEU A 299 1.12 21.85 14.76
C LEU A 299 -0.37 22.09 15.00
N CYS A 300 -0.94 23.10 14.34
CA CYS A 300 -2.36 23.41 14.37
C CYS A 300 -3.20 22.31 13.70
N SER A 301 -2.71 21.69 12.62
CA SER A 301 -3.34 20.54 11.95
C SER A 301 -3.50 19.38 12.94
N GLN A 302 -2.43 19.00 13.65
CA GLN A 302 -2.52 17.96 14.69
C GLN A 302 -3.42 18.34 15.87
N ALA A 303 -3.47 19.62 16.24
CA ALA A 303 -4.39 20.11 17.28
C ALA A 303 -5.86 20.03 16.85
N ALA A 304 -6.15 20.37 15.58
CA ALA A 304 -7.47 20.21 14.98
C ALA A 304 -7.89 18.74 14.97
N PHE A 305 -6.97 17.83 14.63
CA PHE A 305 -7.22 16.39 14.69
C PHE A 305 -7.50 15.90 16.11
N ALA A 306 -6.74 16.36 17.10
CA ALA A 306 -7.00 16.03 18.51
C ALA A 306 -8.37 16.55 18.99
N LYS A 307 -8.77 17.75 18.52
CA LYS A 307 -10.08 18.34 18.82
C LYS A 307 -11.23 17.58 18.14
N GLN A 308 -11.04 17.14 16.90
CA GLN A 308 -11.97 16.23 16.20
C GLN A 308 -12.20 14.97 17.04
N GLN A 309 -11.13 14.28 17.45
CA GLN A 309 -11.24 13.05 18.25
C GLN A 309 -11.91 13.28 19.61
N ARG A 310 -11.52 14.36 20.32
CA ARG A 310 -12.08 14.70 21.62
C ARG A 310 -13.58 15.00 21.53
N THR A 311 -14.01 15.73 20.51
CA THR A 311 -15.43 16.10 20.33
C THR A 311 -16.29 14.87 20.11
N LEU A 312 -15.81 13.94 19.28
CA LEU A 312 -16.48 12.69 18.99
C LEU A 312 -16.57 11.78 20.23
N LEU A 313 -15.47 11.67 20.99
CA LEU A 313 -15.45 10.88 22.23
C LEU A 313 -16.35 11.49 23.31
N SER A 314 -16.38 12.81 23.43
CA SER A 314 -17.33 13.49 24.34
C SER A 314 -18.78 13.26 23.95
N ALA A 315 -19.09 13.17 22.65
CA ALA A 315 -20.43 12.81 22.18
C ALA A 315 -20.80 11.35 22.51
N LEU A 316 -19.81 10.48 22.72
CA LEU A 316 -19.96 9.09 23.16
C LEU A 316 -19.76 8.93 24.68
N ALA A 317 -19.96 10.00 25.45
CA ALA A 317 -19.85 10.05 26.92
C ALA A 317 -18.44 9.72 27.49
N VAL A 318 -17.38 9.93 26.71
CA VAL A 318 -15.98 9.79 27.16
C VAL A 318 -15.35 11.17 27.33
N ALA A 319 -15.02 11.50 28.57
CA ALA A 319 -14.41 12.79 28.92
C ALA A 319 -12.89 12.73 28.83
N LEU A 320 -12.32 13.40 27.82
CA LEU A 320 -10.88 13.57 27.68
C LEU A 320 -10.49 15.02 27.92
N SER A 321 -9.41 15.23 28.70
CA SER A 321 -8.80 16.56 28.84
C SER A 321 -8.15 16.99 27.52
N ARG A 322 -7.99 18.31 27.30
CA ARG A 322 -7.34 18.83 26.06
C ARG A 322 -5.92 18.28 25.90
N ARG A 323 -5.18 18.25 27.01
CA ARG A 323 -3.79 17.78 27.07
C ARG A 323 -3.68 16.29 26.78
N ALA A 324 -4.58 15.46 27.33
CA ALA A 324 -4.63 14.03 27.04
C ALA A 324 -4.95 13.75 25.58
N ALA A 325 -5.95 14.44 25.01
CA ALA A 325 -6.31 14.28 23.60
C ALA A 325 -5.16 14.64 22.66
N LEU A 326 -4.46 15.75 22.93
CA LEU A 326 -3.25 16.14 22.18
C LEU A 326 -2.16 15.07 22.31
N ALA A 327 -1.83 14.65 23.53
CA ALA A 327 -0.76 13.69 23.75
C ALA A 327 -1.04 12.33 23.09
N ILE A 328 -2.27 11.84 23.18
CA ILE A 328 -2.70 10.61 22.50
C ILE A 328 -2.61 10.77 20.99
N THR A 329 -3.04 11.91 20.44
CA THR A 329 -3.04 12.17 18.99
C THR A 329 -1.62 12.22 18.44
N TYR A 330 -0.73 13.02 19.04
CA TYR A 330 0.67 13.12 18.60
C TYR A 330 1.40 11.78 18.70
N THR A 331 1.20 11.05 19.80
CA THR A 331 1.76 9.69 19.96
C THR A 331 1.24 8.76 18.85
N ARG A 332 -0.07 8.80 18.59
CA ARG A 332 -0.74 7.98 17.57
C ARG A 332 -0.23 8.31 16.16
N SER A 333 -0.09 9.60 15.83
CA SER A 333 0.46 10.05 14.56
C SER A 333 1.89 9.55 14.39
N ALA A 334 2.79 9.76 15.37
CA ALA A 334 4.17 9.25 15.30
C ALA A 334 4.23 7.72 15.18
N MET A 335 3.43 6.99 15.96
CA MET A 335 3.33 5.53 15.84
C MET A 335 2.85 5.09 14.45
N SER A 336 1.92 5.83 13.85
CA SER A 336 1.42 5.53 12.51
C SER A 336 2.46 5.74 11.41
N LEU A 337 3.40 6.65 11.62
CA LEU A 337 4.48 6.99 10.70
C LEU A 337 5.64 5.99 10.77
N VAL A 338 5.98 5.51 11.97
CA VAL A 338 7.18 4.67 12.20
C VAL A 338 6.89 3.17 12.15
N LEU A 339 5.72 2.73 12.61
CA LEU A 339 5.46 1.30 12.81
C LEU A 339 4.98 0.60 11.53
N PRO A 340 5.39 -0.66 11.30
CA PRO A 340 4.77 -1.53 10.30
C PRO A 340 3.30 -1.76 10.68
N ALA A 341 2.38 -1.64 9.71
CA ALA A 341 0.94 -1.56 9.99
C ALA A 341 0.60 -0.44 10.99
N GLY A 342 1.28 0.69 10.88
CA GLY A 342 1.22 1.81 11.82
C GLY A 342 -0.20 2.32 12.06
N SER A 343 -1.07 2.31 11.06
CA SER A 343 -2.49 2.64 11.22
C SER A 343 -3.22 1.69 12.18
N ALA A 344 -2.99 0.39 12.10
CA ALA A 344 -3.58 -0.62 12.98
C ALA A 344 -2.98 -0.57 14.40
N MET A 345 -1.66 -0.41 14.50
CA MET A 345 -0.97 -0.32 15.80
C MET A 345 -1.30 0.97 16.55
N SER A 346 -1.40 2.08 15.84
CA SER A 346 -1.80 3.37 16.40
C SER A 346 -3.28 3.36 16.81
N ALA A 347 -4.15 2.70 16.05
CA ALA A 347 -5.55 2.47 16.45
C ALA A 347 -5.65 1.62 17.72
N ALA A 348 -4.89 0.52 17.81
CA ALA A 348 -4.87 -0.32 19.00
C ALA A 348 -4.33 0.43 20.23
N PHE A 349 -3.32 1.29 20.04
CA PHE A 349 -2.84 2.18 21.09
C PHE A 349 -3.92 3.17 21.55
N ALA A 350 -4.60 3.83 20.62
CA ALA A 350 -5.66 4.79 20.91
C ALA A 350 -6.81 4.13 21.68
N VAL A 351 -7.27 2.95 21.26
CA VAL A 351 -8.30 2.19 21.97
C VAL A 351 -7.88 1.89 23.41
N ARG A 352 -6.63 1.46 23.64
CA ARG A 352 -6.13 1.23 25.00
C ARG A 352 -6.12 2.52 25.83
N GLN A 353 -5.71 3.63 25.24
CA GLN A 353 -5.69 4.91 25.96
C GLN A 353 -7.09 5.41 26.28
N TYR A 354 -8.03 5.39 25.32
CA TYR A 354 -9.42 5.80 25.58
C TYR A 354 -10.08 4.96 26.67
N ARG A 355 -9.77 3.65 26.73
CA ARG A 355 -10.26 2.78 27.80
C ARG A 355 -9.82 3.21 29.20
N ARG A 356 -8.62 3.79 29.34
CA ARG A 356 -8.13 4.34 30.61
C ARG A 356 -8.89 5.58 31.05
N TYR A 357 -9.52 6.29 30.11
CA TYR A 357 -10.39 7.43 30.38
C TYR A 357 -11.88 7.00 30.46
N GLY A 358 -12.16 5.74 30.79
CA GLY A 358 -13.52 5.24 31.01
C GLY A 358 -14.27 4.77 29.74
N ALA A 359 -13.64 4.78 28.56
CA ALA A 359 -14.30 4.27 27.35
C ALA A 359 -14.42 2.73 27.40
N THR A 360 -15.57 2.20 26.99
CA THR A 360 -15.64 0.75 26.67
C THR A 360 -14.84 0.46 25.40
N THR A 361 -14.34 -0.77 25.24
CA THR A 361 -13.60 -1.19 24.03
C THR A 361 -14.37 -0.88 22.75
N ALA A 362 -15.68 -1.03 22.80
CA ALA A 362 -16.53 -0.81 21.65
C ALA A 362 -16.80 0.68 21.38
N VAL A 363 -17.01 1.51 22.41
CA VAL A 363 -17.09 2.98 22.23
C VAL A 363 -15.77 3.53 21.66
N ALA A 364 -14.63 3.05 22.16
CA ALA A 364 -13.32 3.44 21.67
C ALA A 364 -13.12 3.03 20.20
N ALA A 365 -13.54 1.81 19.83
CA ALA A 365 -13.46 1.34 18.45
C ALA A 365 -14.41 2.11 17.51
N THR A 366 -15.66 2.37 17.94
CA THR A 366 -16.62 3.18 17.19
C THR A 366 -16.08 4.60 16.99
N GLY A 367 -15.56 5.25 18.04
CA GLY A 367 -14.98 6.59 17.94
C GLY A 367 -13.82 6.65 16.93
N MET A 368 -12.99 5.60 16.84
CA MET A 368 -11.94 5.50 15.84
C MET A 368 -12.49 5.38 14.41
N VAL A 369 -13.51 4.54 14.20
CA VAL A 369 -14.14 4.36 12.87
C VAL A 369 -14.85 5.64 12.44
N LEU A 370 -15.67 6.24 13.31
CA LEU A 370 -16.38 7.48 13.02
C LEU A 370 -15.41 8.65 12.79
N SER A 371 -14.27 8.70 13.49
CA SER A 371 -13.22 9.67 13.22
C SER A 371 -12.60 9.46 11.83
N ALA A 372 -12.32 8.22 11.42
CA ALA A 372 -11.80 7.92 10.09
C ALA A 372 -12.80 8.32 8.99
N VAL A 373 -14.09 8.00 9.17
CA VAL A 373 -15.17 8.40 8.25
C VAL A 373 -15.27 9.92 8.16
N ALA A 374 -15.27 10.63 9.30
CA ALA A 374 -15.30 12.10 9.31
C ALA A 374 -14.08 12.71 8.60
N SER A 375 -12.90 12.11 8.76
CA SER A 375 -11.69 12.54 8.05
C SER A 375 -11.77 12.31 6.54
N VAL A 376 -12.36 11.19 6.09
CA VAL A 376 -12.61 10.96 4.65
C VAL A 376 -13.62 11.96 4.11
N VAL A 377 -14.74 12.18 4.80
CA VAL A 377 -15.76 13.16 4.40
C VAL A 377 -15.16 14.56 4.33
N GLY A 378 -14.37 14.97 5.34
CA GLY A 378 -13.71 16.27 5.35
C GLY A 378 -12.73 16.45 4.19
N LEU A 379 -11.98 15.41 3.82
CA LEU A 379 -11.10 15.43 2.65
C LEU A 379 -11.91 15.51 1.35
N SER A 380 -13.00 14.76 1.22
CA SER A 380 -13.88 14.80 0.04
C SER A 380 -14.55 16.16 -0.14
N LEU A 381 -14.98 16.82 0.95
CA LEU A 381 -15.53 18.17 0.91
C LEU A 381 -14.48 19.20 0.46
N LEU A 382 -13.22 19.05 0.90
CA LEU A 382 -12.11 19.87 0.39
C LEU A 382 -11.89 19.62 -1.11
N TYR A 383 -12.00 18.35 -1.55
CA TYR A 383 -11.87 17.96 -2.95
C TYR A 383 -12.96 18.56 -3.84
N LEU A 384 -14.21 18.60 -3.36
CA LEU A 384 -15.34 19.25 -4.03
C LEU A 384 -15.14 20.76 -4.21
N GLY A 385 -14.40 21.41 -3.30
CA GLY A 385 -14.07 22.83 -3.41
C GLY A 385 -12.93 23.14 -4.39
N VAL A 386 -12.17 22.12 -4.82
CA VAL A 386 -10.96 22.28 -5.66
C VAL A 386 -11.13 21.69 -7.07
N VAL A 387 -12.01 20.68 -7.25
CA VAL A 387 -12.21 19.96 -8.52
C VAL A 387 -13.70 19.99 -8.90
N SER A 388 -14.02 20.07 -10.19
CA SER A 388 -15.40 20.11 -10.67
C SER A 388 -16.21 18.88 -10.19
N ALA A 389 -17.47 19.12 -9.80
CA ALA A 389 -18.35 18.18 -9.10
C ALA A 389 -18.57 16.83 -9.80
N TRP A 390 -18.31 16.74 -11.11
CA TRP A 390 -18.60 15.58 -11.94
C TRP A 390 -17.71 14.35 -11.67
N ALA A 391 -16.44 14.55 -11.28
CA ALA A 391 -15.52 13.45 -11.00
C ALA A 391 -15.90 12.65 -9.73
N LEU A 392 -16.56 13.29 -8.78
CA LEU A 392 -16.97 12.68 -7.52
C LEU A 392 -18.32 11.96 -7.59
N VAL A 393 -19.22 12.44 -8.45
CA VAL A 393 -20.50 11.76 -8.75
C VAL A 393 -20.26 10.38 -9.38
N ALA A 394 -19.26 10.26 -10.25
CA ALA A 394 -18.86 9.00 -10.87
C ALA A 394 -18.36 7.96 -9.85
N LEU A 395 -17.49 8.38 -8.91
CA LEU A 395 -16.93 7.51 -7.88
C LEU A 395 -17.95 7.10 -6.81
N ALA A 396 -18.86 8.02 -6.43
CA ALA A 396 -19.94 7.73 -5.50
C ALA A 396 -21.00 6.78 -6.11
N GLY A 397 -21.33 6.96 -7.39
CA GLY A 397 -22.26 6.11 -8.12
C GLY A 397 -21.79 4.65 -8.19
N ALA A 398 -20.51 4.43 -8.47
CA ALA A 398 -19.92 3.09 -8.51
C ALA A 398 -19.97 2.36 -7.15
N GLY A 399 -19.75 3.08 -6.05
CA GLY A 399 -19.80 2.53 -4.69
C GLY A 399 -21.21 2.14 -4.24
N VAL A 400 -22.22 2.96 -4.55
CA VAL A 400 -23.63 2.69 -4.24
C VAL A 400 -24.13 1.49 -5.04
N LEU A 401 -23.79 1.40 -6.33
CA LEU A 401 -24.16 0.28 -7.19
C LEU A 401 -23.55 -1.04 -6.71
N GLY A 402 -22.27 -1.04 -6.30
CA GLY A 402 -21.61 -2.21 -5.73
C GLY A 402 -22.26 -2.70 -4.43
N CYS A 403 -22.68 -1.77 -3.57
CA CYS A 403 -23.37 -2.09 -2.31
C CYS A 403 -24.79 -2.62 -2.56
N ALA A 404 -25.53 -2.03 -3.51
CA ALA A 404 -26.87 -2.46 -3.90
C ALA A 404 -26.86 -3.87 -4.52
N LEU A 405 -25.89 -4.17 -5.39
CA LEU A 405 -25.72 -5.50 -5.99
C LEU A 405 -25.35 -6.57 -4.95
N PHE A 406 -24.55 -6.20 -3.93
CA PHE A 406 -24.21 -7.08 -2.82
C PHE A 406 -25.41 -7.41 -1.92
N LEU A 407 -26.26 -6.43 -1.63
CA LEU A 407 -27.47 -6.61 -0.82
C LEU A 407 -28.58 -7.38 -1.58
N ARG A 408 -28.69 -7.19 -2.90
CA ARG A 408 -29.64 -7.90 -3.77
C ARG A 408 -29.37 -9.40 -3.83
N ARG A 409 -28.11 -9.84 -3.76
CA ARG A 409 -27.73 -11.27 -3.70
C ARG A 409 -28.22 -12.01 -2.44
N ARG A 410 -28.69 -11.31 -1.40
CA ARG A 410 -29.18 -11.92 -0.15
C ARG A 410 -30.69 -12.21 -0.09
N ARG A 411 -31.47 -11.88 -1.13
CA ARG A 411 -32.93 -12.08 -1.15
C ARG A 411 -33.38 -13.24 -2.05
N LEU A 412 -32.84 -14.44 -1.88
CA LEU A 412 -33.41 -15.67 -2.47
C LEU A 412 -34.01 -16.57 -1.37
N PRO A 413 -35.21 -17.17 -1.55
CA PRO A 413 -35.88 -17.94 -0.49
C PRO A 413 -35.33 -19.37 -0.30
N HIS A 414 -35.59 -19.93 0.88
CA HIS A 414 -34.98 -21.14 1.49
C HIS A 414 -35.61 -22.49 1.09
N PRO A 415 -34.89 -23.60 1.34
CA PRO A 415 -35.42 -24.63 2.25
C PRO A 415 -34.47 -25.14 3.36
N GLY A 416 -35.02 -25.25 4.57
CA GLY A 416 -34.87 -26.38 5.50
C GLY A 416 -33.54 -26.59 6.25
N ALA A 417 -32.72 -27.52 5.77
CA ALA A 417 -31.73 -28.22 6.59
C ALA A 417 -30.31 -27.61 6.55
N ALA A 418 -30.02 -26.71 5.61
CA ALA A 418 -28.69 -26.08 5.48
C ALA A 418 -28.39 -25.01 6.55
N ARG A 419 -29.36 -24.64 7.39
CA ARG A 419 -29.29 -23.49 8.30
C ARG A 419 -28.28 -23.64 9.43
N GLU A 420 -28.09 -24.82 10.00
CA GLU A 420 -27.17 -25.00 11.13
C GLU A 420 -25.71 -25.14 10.69
N ALA A 421 -25.46 -25.87 9.61
CA ALA A 421 -24.12 -25.99 9.01
C ALA A 421 -23.62 -24.65 8.42
N PHE A 422 -24.52 -23.82 7.89
CA PHE A 422 -24.18 -22.50 7.36
C PHE A 422 -23.97 -21.45 8.48
N ARG A 423 -24.78 -21.44 9.55
CA ARG A 423 -24.61 -20.52 10.69
C ARG A 423 -23.27 -20.69 11.41
N SER A 424 -22.83 -21.93 11.62
CA SER A 424 -21.53 -22.24 12.25
C SER A 424 -20.34 -21.58 11.53
N ARG A 425 -20.38 -21.51 10.19
CA ARG A 425 -19.27 -21.07 9.34
C ARG A 425 -19.20 -19.55 9.13
N TRP A 426 -20.30 -18.83 9.40
CA TRP A 426 -20.48 -17.41 9.10
C TRP A 426 -20.73 -16.51 10.32
N HIS A 427 -20.66 -17.04 11.54
CA HIS A 427 -20.83 -16.29 12.78
C HIS A 427 -19.91 -15.03 12.89
N TRP A 428 -18.76 -15.02 12.22
CA TRP A 428 -17.88 -13.84 12.15
C TRP A 428 -18.44 -12.71 11.28
N VAL A 429 -19.21 -13.05 10.24
CA VAL A 429 -19.94 -12.09 9.41
C VAL A 429 -21.10 -11.51 10.18
N ASP A 430 -21.84 -12.34 10.93
CA ASP A 430 -22.90 -11.82 11.81
C ASP A 430 -22.31 -10.88 12.88
N ARG A 431 -21.20 -11.25 13.52
CA ARG A 431 -20.46 -10.33 14.42
C ARG A 431 -19.99 -9.05 13.74
N ALA A 432 -19.53 -9.13 12.49
CA ALA A 432 -19.12 -7.96 11.73
C ALA A 432 -20.32 -7.06 11.39
N PHE A 433 -21.44 -7.64 10.95
CA PHE A 433 -22.69 -6.93 10.70
C PHE A 433 -23.27 -6.31 11.97
N ASP A 434 -23.21 -7.01 13.11
CA ASP A 434 -23.63 -6.48 14.40
C ASP A 434 -22.73 -5.33 14.85
N GLY A 435 -21.43 -5.43 14.59
CA GLY A 435 -20.47 -4.33 14.75
C GLY A 435 -20.84 -3.11 13.90
N VAL A 436 -21.13 -3.31 12.61
CA VAL A 436 -21.55 -2.23 11.70
C VAL A 436 -22.89 -1.62 12.13
N ARG A 437 -23.88 -2.44 12.47
CA ARG A 437 -25.18 -1.98 12.98
C ARG A 437 -25.02 -1.16 14.26
N ARG A 438 -24.13 -1.60 15.15
CA ARG A 438 -23.80 -0.88 16.38
C ARG A 438 -23.16 0.47 16.09
N ILE A 439 -22.14 0.52 15.22
CA ILE A 439 -21.51 1.77 14.79
C ILE A 439 -22.57 2.70 14.20
N GLY A 440 -23.51 2.17 13.39
CA GLY A 440 -24.63 2.93 12.84
C GLY A 440 -25.59 3.49 13.90
N ARG A 441 -25.92 2.71 14.94
CA ARG A 441 -26.74 3.17 16.07
C ARG A 441 -26.04 4.26 16.88
N GLU A 442 -24.77 4.05 17.24
CA GLU A 442 -23.96 5.03 17.98
C GLU A 442 -23.75 6.31 17.15
N ALA A 443 -23.55 6.21 15.84
CA ALA A 443 -23.46 7.36 14.93
C ALA A 443 -24.75 8.19 14.89
N ARG A 444 -25.92 7.54 14.90
CA ARG A 444 -27.24 8.21 14.93
C ARG A 444 -27.54 8.86 16.28
N ALA A 445 -26.96 8.35 17.37
CA ALA A 445 -27.11 8.94 18.70
C ALA A 445 -26.28 10.24 18.87
N VAL A 446 -25.26 10.46 18.03
CA VAL A 446 -24.46 11.69 18.05
C VAL A 446 -25.28 12.85 17.51
N ARG A 447 -25.54 13.86 18.35
CA ARG A 447 -26.26 15.09 17.95
C ARG A 447 -25.58 15.76 16.74
N LEU A 448 -26.38 16.33 15.83
CA LEU A 448 -25.91 16.99 14.61
C LEU A 448 -24.81 18.04 14.87
N ARG A 449 -24.93 18.81 15.97
CA ARG A 449 -23.90 19.80 16.37
C ARG A 449 -22.51 19.18 16.55
N HIS A 450 -22.42 17.97 17.11
CA HIS A 450 -21.13 17.31 17.32
C HIS A 450 -20.58 16.76 16.01
N TRP A 451 -21.45 16.30 15.10
CA TRP A 451 -21.06 15.93 13.74
C TRP A 451 -20.52 17.12 12.97
N ALA A 452 -21.23 18.26 12.99
CA ALA A 452 -20.79 19.50 12.33
C ALA A 452 -19.41 19.94 12.84
N VAL A 453 -19.21 20.00 14.16
CA VAL A 453 -17.92 20.35 14.77
C VAL A 453 -16.83 19.33 14.41
N THR A 454 -17.14 18.03 14.43
CA THR A 454 -16.18 16.97 14.09
C THR A 454 -15.74 17.06 12.62
N ILE A 455 -16.68 17.26 11.69
CA ILE A 455 -16.38 17.41 10.26
C ILE A 455 -15.62 18.71 10.02
N ALA A 456 -16.00 19.82 10.66
CA ALA A 456 -15.30 21.10 10.54
C ALA A 456 -13.82 20.98 10.98
N PHE A 457 -13.54 20.35 12.12
CA PHE A 457 -12.16 20.13 12.56
C PHE A 457 -11.42 19.10 11.71
N ALA A 458 -12.10 18.12 11.12
CA ALA A 458 -11.51 17.21 10.15
C ALA A 458 -11.08 17.95 8.86
N MET A 459 -11.96 18.81 8.33
CA MET A 459 -11.65 19.68 7.19
C MET A 459 -10.50 20.64 7.52
N LEU A 460 -10.54 21.29 8.70
CA LEU A 460 -9.49 22.20 9.16
C LEU A 460 -8.13 21.49 9.27
N ASN A 461 -8.11 20.26 9.76
CA ASN A 461 -6.89 19.44 9.80
C ASN A 461 -6.28 19.25 8.41
N TRP A 462 -7.09 18.87 7.42
CA TRP A 462 -6.64 18.67 6.04
C TRP A 462 -6.22 19.96 5.35
N LEU A 463 -6.96 21.05 5.58
CA LEU A 463 -6.65 22.37 5.06
C LEU A 463 -5.33 22.89 5.62
N LEU A 464 -5.08 22.73 6.92
CA LEU A 464 -3.82 23.15 7.54
C LEU A 464 -2.62 22.31 7.08
N ASP A 465 -2.80 21.01 6.82
CA ASP A 465 -1.76 20.15 6.21
C ASP A 465 -1.50 20.56 4.74
N LEU A 466 -2.51 21.01 4.00
CA LEU A 466 -2.34 21.66 2.68
C LEU A 466 -1.61 23.00 2.77
N VAL A 467 -1.98 23.86 3.74
CA VAL A 467 -1.29 25.14 3.99
C VAL A 467 0.17 24.90 4.34
N CYS A 468 0.50 23.83 5.06
CA CYS A 468 1.88 23.43 5.31
C CYS A 468 2.64 23.18 4.00
N LEU A 469 2.07 22.43 3.04
CA LEU A 469 2.71 22.20 1.74
C LEU A 469 2.85 23.51 0.95
N ILE A 470 1.80 24.34 0.90
CA ILE A 470 1.83 25.64 0.20
C ILE A 470 2.90 26.56 0.81
N ALA A 471 2.99 26.62 2.14
CA ALA A 471 3.98 27.44 2.83
C ALA A 471 5.40 26.97 2.50
N VAL A 472 5.67 25.66 2.50
CA VAL A 472 6.98 25.14 2.04
C VAL A 472 7.22 25.46 0.56
N ALA A 473 6.18 25.37 -0.29
CA ALA A 473 6.28 25.74 -1.70
C ALA A 473 6.70 27.21 -1.87
N ARG A 474 6.10 28.12 -1.10
CA ARG A 474 6.50 29.54 -1.09
C ARG A 474 7.89 29.75 -0.50
N ALA A 475 8.25 29.02 0.55
CA ALA A 475 9.59 29.08 1.14
C ALA A 475 10.68 28.75 0.12
N CYS A 476 10.47 27.70 -0.69
CA CYS A 476 11.42 27.30 -1.74
C CYS A 476 11.29 28.10 -3.05
N GLY A 477 10.53 29.20 -3.08
CA GLY A 477 10.39 30.05 -4.26
C GLY A 477 9.55 29.47 -5.40
N LEU A 478 8.69 28.48 -5.14
CA LEU A 478 7.84 27.88 -6.18
C LEU A 478 6.74 28.87 -6.61
N SER A 479 6.74 29.25 -7.89
CA SER A 479 5.84 30.25 -8.49
C SER A 479 4.46 29.72 -8.89
N LEU A 480 4.17 28.43 -8.70
CA LEU A 480 2.86 27.86 -9.01
C LEU A 480 1.73 28.56 -8.23
N SER A 481 0.57 28.69 -8.88
CA SER A 481 -0.66 29.13 -8.21
C SER A 481 -1.14 28.06 -7.22
N VAL A 482 -2.04 28.44 -6.29
CA VAL A 482 -2.52 27.52 -5.25
C VAL A 482 -3.31 26.31 -5.80
N PRO A 483 -4.19 26.44 -6.82
CA PRO A 483 -5.02 25.32 -7.27
C PRO A 483 -4.23 24.08 -7.72
N PRO A 484 -3.18 24.18 -8.58
CA PRO A 484 -2.39 23.01 -8.96
C PRO A 484 -1.71 22.31 -7.77
N ILE A 485 -1.18 23.07 -6.82
CA ILE A 485 -0.57 22.51 -5.58
C ILE A 485 -1.64 21.77 -4.77
N ALA A 486 -2.84 22.34 -4.65
CA ALA A 486 -3.95 21.73 -3.93
C ALA A 486 -4.44 20.43 -4.60
N THR A 487 -4.55 20.42 -5.92
CA THR A 487 -4.93 19.21 -6.69
C THR A 487 -3.91 18.09 -6.51
N VAL A 488 -2.61 18.40 -6.62
CA VAL A 488 -1.52 17.44 -6.43
C VAL A 488 -1.53 16.88 -5.00
N TYR A 489 -1.68 17.75 -4.00
CA TYR A 489 -1.79 17.35 -2.61
C TYR A 489 -2.95 16.39 -2.40
N LEU A 490 -4.15 16.77 -2.85
CA LEU A 490 -5.37 15.98 -2.71
C LEU A 490 -5.24 14.61 -3.35
N ALA A 491 -4.67 14.53 -4.56
CA ALA A 491 -4.38 13.27 -5.24
C ALA A 491 -3.41 12.40 -4.41
N ALA A 492 -2.34 12.99 -3.88
CA ALA A 492 -1.40 12.30 -3.00
C ALA A 492 -2.07 11.80 -1.70
N GLN A 493 -3.07 12.51 -1.17
CA GLN A 493 -3.81 12.08 0.01
C GLN A 493 -4.69 10.85 -0.22
N ILE A 494 -5.20 10.66 -1.45
CA ILE A 494 -5.92 9.44 -1.83
C ILE A 494 -4.96 8.25 -1.82
N VAL A 495 -3.79 8.43 -2.45
CA VAL A 495 -2.73 7.42 -2.49
C VAL A 495 -2.27 7.04 -1.07
N ARG A 496 -2.17 8.02 -0.16
CA ARG A 496 -1.83 7.82 1.27
C ARG A 496 -2.80 6.89 2.00
N GLN A 497 -4.05 6.75 1.56
CA GLN A 497 -5.03 5.87 2.21
C GLN A 497 -4.76 4.39 1.95
N ILE A 498 -3.95 4.06 0.94
CA ILE A 498 -3.58 2.67 0.63
C ILE A 498 -2.33 2.33 1.46
N PRO A 499 -2.44 1.46 2.48
CA PRO A 499 -1.36 1.22 3.44
C PRO A 499 -0.29 0.28 2.85
N LEU A 500 0.35 0.71 1.75
CA LEU A 500 1.43 -0.03 1.09
C LEU A 500 2.75 0.12 1.82
N THR A 501 3.05 1.30 2.36
CA THR A 501 4.30 1.61 3.08
C THR A 501 4.04 2.28 4.44
N PRO A 502 4.90 2.03 5.46
CA PRO A 502 4.83 2.73 6.74
C PRO A 502 4.91 4.25 6.53
N GLY A 503 3.95 5.00 7.10
CA GLY A 503 3.89 6.45 6.95
C GLY A 503 3.79 6.98 5.51
N GLY A 504 3.42 6.11 4.54
CA GLY A 504 3.39 6.44 3.11
C GLY A 504 4.76 6.79 2.51
N VAL A 505 5.85 6.46 3.21
CA VAL A 505 7.22 6.77 2.80
C VAL A 505 7.51 6.14 1.43
N GLY A 506 8.09 6.94 0.55
CA GLY A 506 8.43 6.61 -0.82
C GLY A 506 7.29 6.78 -1.82
N LEU A 507 6.04 6.63 -1.39
CA LEU A 507 4.85 6.74 -2.22
C LEU A 507 4.31 8.18 -2.26
N ILE A 508 4.17 8.81 -1.09
CA ILE A 508 3.74 10.21 -0.99
C ILE A 508 4.75 11.14 -1.66
N GLU A 509 6.03 10.93 -1.41
CA GLU A 509 7.11 11.75 -1.98
C GLU A 509 7.15 11.64 -3.50
N ALA A 510 6.93 10.43 -4.03
CA ALA A 510 6.83 10.22 -5.48
C ALA A 510 5.59 10.90 -6.06
N SER A 511 4.41 10.69 -5.48
CA SER A 511 3.16 11.29 -5.97
C SER A 511 3.20 12.82 -5.94
N LEU A 512 3.75 13.42 -4.88
CA LEU A 512 3.88 14.87 -4.77
C LEU A 512 4.94 15.42 -5.75
N LEU A 513 6.11 14.79 -5.83
CA LEU A 513 7.18 15.23 -6.75
C LEU A 513 6.68 15.18 -8.19
N THR A 514 6.15 14.03 -8.60
CA THR A 514 5.55 13.82 -9.91
C THR A 514 4.46 14.84 -10.20
N GLY A 515 3.50 15.00 -9.29
CA GLY A 515 2.37 15.89 -9.51
C GLY A 515 2.79 17.35 -9.62
N LEU A 516 3.74 17.80 -8.81
CA LEU A 516 4.26 19.17 -8.87
C LEU A 516 5.02 19.42 -10.17
N VAL A 517 5.87 18.48 -10.60
CA VAL A 517 6.59 18.59 -11.89
C VAL A 517 5.59 18.59 -13.05
N ALA A 518 4.59 17.72 -13.04
CA ALA A 518 3.53 17.70 -14.05
C ALA A 518 2.68 18.99 -14.05
N ALA A 519 2.57 19.66 -12.91
CA ALA A 519 1.93 20.97 -12.78
C ALA A 519 2.83 22.14 -13.22
N GLY A 520 4.06 21.87 -13.70
CA GLY A 520 4.99 22.88 -14.20
C GLY A 520 6.07 23.33 -13.21
N ALA A 521 6.24 22.64 -12.07
CA ALA A 521 7.32 22.96 -11.13
C ALA A 521 8.69 22.49 -11.65
N PRO A 522 9.76 23.30 -11.51
CA PRO A 522 11.13 22.84 -11.74
C PRO A 522 11.46 21.64 -10.83
N GLN A 523 12.11 20.62 -11.38
CA GLN A 523 12.34 19.35 -10.67
C GLN A 523 13.11 19.51 -9.34
N ALA A 524 14.13 20.37 -9.30
CA ALA A 524 14.91 20.65 -8.09
C ALA A 524 14.06 21.34 -7.01
N THR A 525 13.29 22.38 -7.40
CA THR A 525 12.38 23.09 -6.49
C THR A 525 11.27 22.15 -5.99
N ALA A 526 10.67 21.34 -6.86
CA ALA A 526 9.65 20.37 -6.47
C ALA A 526 10.20 19.35 -5.46
N ALA A 527 11.44 18.87 -5.66
CA ALA A 527 12.09 17.98 -4.71
C ALA A 527 12.37 18.65 -3.36
N ALA A 528 12.87 19.89 -3.36
CA ALA A 528 13.05 20.67 -2.15
C ALA A 528 11.73 20.89 -1.39
N VAL A 529 10.65 21.20 -2.10
CA VAL A 529 9.30 21.36 -1.53
C VAL A 529 8.79 20.07 -0.90
N VAL A 530 8.94 18.94 -1.59
CA VAL A 530 8.55 17.63 -1.05
C VAL A 530 9.37 17.30 0.20
N LEU A 531 10.68 17.50 0.16
CA LEU A 531 11.55 17.23 1.31
C LEU A 531 11.24 18.14 2.49
N GLY A 532 11.10 19.45 2.26
CA GLY A 532 10.72 20.42 3.29
C GLY A 532 9.37 20.09 3.91
N TYR A 533 8.38 19.74 3.09
CA TYR A 533 7.08 19.28 3.55
C TYR A 533 7.20 18.02 4.41
N ARG A 534 8.09 17.08 4.08
CA ARG A 534 8.31 15.86 4.90
C ARG A 534 9.10 16.13 6.17
N ILE A 535 10.04 17.06 6.17
CA ILE A 535 10.70 17.49 7.40
C ILE A 535 9.66 17.99 8.41
N VAL A 536 8.72 18.81 7.95
CA VAL A 536 7.67 19.37 8.82
C VAL A 536 6.55 18.35 9.12
N SER A 537 6.02 17.66 8.11
CA SER A 537 4.85 16.78 8.26
C SER A 537 5.17 15.39 8.81
N PHE A 538 6.41 14.92 8.65
CA PHE A 538 6.85 13.59 9.08
C PHE A 538 7.88 13.69 10.21
N TRP A 539 9.02 14.34 9.96
CA TRP A 539 10.16 14.29 10.89
C TRP A 539 9.92 15.08 12.17
N LEU A 540 9.28 16.25 12.11
CA LEU A 540 8.92 17.04 13.29
C LEU A 540 7.92 16.32 14.20
N LEU A 541 7.02 15.51 13.64
CA LEU A 541 6.01 14.78 14.41
C LEU A 541 6.60 13.63 15.23
N LEU A 542 7.74 13.06 14.82
CA LEU A 542 8.39 11.95 15.54
C LEU A 542 8.86 12.34 16.96
N PRO A 543 9.70 13.38 17.16
CA PRO A 543 10.13 13.80 18.49
C PRO A 543 8.95 14.35 19.30
N ALA A 544 8.01 15.07 18.66
CA ALA A 544 6.81 15.58 19.33
C ALA A 544 5.94 14.43 19.87
N GLY A 545 5.73 13.38 19.07
CA GLY A 545 5.00 12.18 19.47
C GLY A 545 5.72 11.36 20.55
N LEU A 546 7.04 11.26 20.49
CA LEU A 546 7.83 10.61 21.54
C LEU A 546 7.73 11.38 22.87
N ALA A 547 7.87 12.70 22.85
CA ALA A 547 7.71 13.54 24.04
C ALA A 547 6.29 13.41 24.64
N ALA A 548 5.26 13.37 23.79
CA ALA A 548 3.89 13.13 24.19
C ALA A 548 3.70 11.74 24.83
N TYR A 549 4.31 10.69 24.26
CA TYR A 549 4.27 9.33 24.79
C TYR A 549 4.93 9.26 26.18
N LEU A 550 6.11 9.87 26.33
CA LEU A 550 6.82 9.89 27.61
C LEU A 550 6.00 10.60 28.69
N ARG A 551 5.32 11.71 28.35
CA ARG A 551 4.39 12.39 29.28
C ARG A 551 3.23 11.48 29.70
N LEU A 552 2.59 10.79 28.77
CA LEU A 552 1.53 9.81 29.09
C LEU A 552 2.05 8.70 30.02
N SER A 553 3.25 8.18 29.77
CA SER A 553 3.85 7.12 30.57
C SER A 553 4.29 7.54 31.99
N ARG A 554 4.53 8.85 32.21
CA ARG A 554 4.88 9.39 33.53
C ARG A 554 3.63 9.55 34.41
N PHE A 555 2.51 10.01 33.84
CA PHE A 555 1.21 10.01 34.53
C PHE A 555 0.78 8.59 34.92
N ASP A 556 1.12 7.58 34.11
CA ASP A 556 0.81 6.17 34.40
C ASP A 556 1.54 5.60 35.63
N ARG A 557 2.69 6.16 36.04
CA ARG A 557 3.44 5.67 37.21
C ARG A 557 2.97 6.26 38.53
N THR A 558 2.23 7.37 38.48
CA THR A 558 1.75 8.10 39.66
C THR A 558 0.29 7.80 40.01
N ALA A 559 -0.41 7.03 39.17
CA ALA A 559 -1.75 6.54 39.51
C ALA A 559 -1.61 5.34 40.49
N PRO A 560 -2.30 5.34 41.64
CA PRO A 560 -2.27 4.21 42.56
C PRO A 560 -2.74 2.95 41.82
N ALA A 561 -1.97 1.87 41.98
CA ALA A 561 -2.35 0.58 41.44
C ALA A 561 -3.68 0.15 42.08
N GLU A 562 -4.75 0.06 41.29
CA GLU A 562 -5.96 -0.62 41.71
C GLU A 562 -5.58 -2.06 42.08
N ALA A 563 -5.72 -2.39 43.37
CA ALA A 563 -5.52 -3.69 43.97
C ALA A 563 -6.70 -4.63 43.68
#